data_AF-A0A920MTX0-F1
#
_entry.id   AF-A0A920MTX0-F1
#
_cell.length_a   1.000
_cell.length_b   1.000
_cell.length_c   1.000
_cell.angle_alpha   90.00
_cell.angle_beta   90.00
_cell.angle_gamma   90.00
#
_symmetry.space_group_name_H-M   'P 1'
#
loop_
_entity.id
_entity.type
_entity.pdbx_description
1 polymer ?
#
loop_
_entity_poly.entity_id
_entity_poly.type
_entity_poly.pdbx_seq_one_letter_code
_entity_poly.pdbx_strand_id
1 'polypeptide(L)'
;MSVSKSDSPLEELLESYSFTGGQSTFVLKDLAIKPWTSETPNLYNVFIELFYEEGNCQEVISQRVGFRRVEVQERELRINGKAIVIHGVNRHDHHPITGKKANSK
;
A
#
# COMPACT_ATOMS: atom_id res chain seq x y z
N MET A 1 -18.77 21.92 23.41
CA MET A 1 -17.39 22.44 23.28
C MET A 1 -17.09 22.56 21.81
N SER A 2 -16.83 23.77 21.32
CA SER A 2 -16.52 24.04 19.92
C SER A 2 -15.12 23.50 19.61
N VAL A 3 -15.05 22.43 18.82
CA VAL A 3 -13.78 22.00 18.24
C VAL A 3 -13.36 23.10 17.27
N SER A 4 -12.29 23.82 17.61
CA SER A 4 -11.64 24.77 16.71
C SER A 4 -11.24 24.02 15.45
N LYS A 5 -11.77 24.41 14.29
CA LYS A 5 -11.30 23.88 13.00
C LYS A 5 -9.79 24.09 12.91
N SER A 6 -9.06 23.02 12.64
CA SER A 6 -7.66 23.07 12.26
C SER A 6 -7.50 23.82 10.93
N ASP A 7 -6.60 24.81 10.86
CA ASP A 7 -6.33 25.60 9.64
C ASP A 7 -5.40 24.86 8.65
N SER A 8 -4.99 23.63 8.96
CA SER A 8 -4.10 22.82 8.15
C SER A 8 -4.88 21.89 7.22
N PRO A 9 -4.69 21.97 5.88
CA PRO A 9 -5.31 21.03 4.93
C PRO A 9 -4.96 19.57 5.19
N LEU A 10 -3.84 19.31 5.89
CA LEU A 10 -3.42 17.96 6.27
C LEU A 10 -4.18 17.45 7.49
N GLU A 11 -4.46 18.32 8.46
CA GLU A 11 -5.25 17.96 9.65
C GLU A 11 -6.71 17.69 9.27
N GLU A 12 -7.29 18.54 8.41
CA GLU A 12 -8.63 18.30 7.85
C GLU A 12 -8.71 16.97 7.07
N LEU A 13 -7.64 16.63 6.34
CA LEU A 13 -7.54 15.34 5.66
C LEU A 13 -7.47 14.18 6.66
N LEU A 14 -6.62 14.25 7.67
CA LEU A 14 -6.48 13.21 8.70
C LEU A 14 -7.77 13.00 9.49
N GLU A 15 -8.46 14.09 9.84
CA GLU A 15 -9.78 14.03 10.48
C GLU A 15 -10.79 13.28 9.59
N SER A 16 -10.78 13.52 8.28
CA SER A 16 -11.67 12.82 7.33
C SER A 16 -11.39 11.31 7.20
N TYR A 17 -10.19 10.86 7.60
CA TYR A 17 -9.78 9.46 7.60
C TYR A 17 -9.55 8.90 9.01
N SER A 18 -10.16 9.53 10.02
CA SER A 18 -10.17 9.03 11.39
C SER A 18 -11.41 8.17 11.63
N PHE A 19 -11.22 7.00 12.23
CA PHE A 19 -12.29 6.03 12.46
C PHE A 19 -12.24 5.50 13.89
N THR A 20 -13.42 5.25 14.46
CA THR A 20 -13.55 4.65 15.79
C THR A 20 -13.98 3.19 15.68
N GLY A 21 -13.55 2.38 16.64
CA GLY A 21 -13.82 0.94 16.68
C GLY A 21 -12.70 0.07 16.10
N GLY A 22 -12.87 -1.25 16.15
CA GLY A 22 -11.83 -2.23 15.78
C GLY A 22 -11.71 -2.52 14.29
N GLN A 23 -12.55 -1.93 13.43
CA GLN A 23 -12.54 -2.14 11.99
C GLN A 23 -13.04 -0.88 11.28
N SER A 24 -12.37 -0.52 10.18
CA SER A 24 -12.84 0.52 9.26
C SER A 24 -12.65 0.08 7.80
N THR A 25 -13.42 0.69 6.90
CA THR A 25 -13.25 0.59 5.45
C THR A 25 -13.43 1.98 4.86
N PHE A 26 -12.48 2.38 4.01
CA PHE A 26 -12.56 3.64 3.28
C PHE A 26 -12.27 3.39 1.80
N VAL A 27 -12.81 4.26 0.96
CA VAL A 27 -12.62 4.23 -0.48
C VAL A 27 -12.13 5.59 -0.93
N LEU A 28 -10.91 5.63 -1.46
CA LEU A 28 -10.35 6.81 -2.07
C LEU A 28 -10.72 6.81 -3.55
N LYS A 29 -11.50 7.80 -3.97
CA LYS A 29 -11.88 8.00 -5.38
C LYS A 29 -10.99 9.07 -6.01
N ASP A 30 -10.82 8.98 -7.32
CA ASP A 30 -10.19 10.02 -8.15
C ASP A 30 -8.78 10.45 -7.71
N LEU A 31 -8.04 9.54 -7.08
CA LEU A 31 -6.65 9.76 -6.72
C LEU A 31 -5.78 9.93 -7.98
N ALA A 32 -5.03 11.03 -8.03
CA ALA A 32 -3.98 11.23 -9.01
C ALA A 32 -2.76 10.34 -8.69
N ILE A 33 -2.77 9.10 -9.19
CA ILE A 33 -1.69 8.11 -8.95
C ILE A 33 -0.77 7.94 -10.15
N LYS A 34 0.52 7.74 -9.87
CA LYS A 34 1.48 7.15 -10.80
C LYS A 34 1.40 5.63 -10.66
N PRO A 35 1.05 4.88 -11.71
CA PRO A 35 0.87 3.44 -11.61
C PRO A 35 2.22 2.74 -11.39
N TRP A 36 2.17 1.62 -10.70
CA TRP A 36 3.30 0.70 -10.56
C TRP A 36 3.42 -0.18 -11.81
N THR A 37 4.66 -0.37 -12.28
CA THR A 37 5.05 -1.43 -13.23
C THR A 37 6.38 -2.07 -12.80
N SER A 38 6.80 -3.17 -13.43
CA SER A 38 8.12 -3.78 -13.21
C SER A 38 9.28 -2.87 -13.62
N GLU A 39 9.07 -2.02 -14.63
CA GLU A 39 10.07 -1.10 -15.19
C GLU A 39 10.11 0.21 -14.41
N THR A 40 8.94 0.66 -13.91
CA THR A 40 8.79 1.86 -13.09
C THR A 40 8.01 1.55 -11.81
N PRO A 41 8.68 1.05 -10.76
CA PRO A 41 8.00 0.56 -9.56
C PRO A 41 7.60 1.72 -8.61
N ASN A 42 6.64 2.56 -9.04
CA ASN A 42 6.08 3.63 -8.22
C ASN A 42 5.38 3.05 -6.98
N LEU A 43 5.83 3.46 -5.78
CA LEU A 43 5.31 2.98 -4.51
C LEU A 43 4.95 4.17 -3.61
N TYR A 44 3.84 4.03 -2.90
CA TYR A 44 3.31 5.00 -1.95
C TYR A 44 3.40 4.43 -0.54
N ASN A 45 3.69 5.27 0.44
CA ASN A 45 3.61 4.87 1.84
C ASN A 45 2.19 5.08 2.34
N VAL A 46 1.59 4.02 2.87
CA VAL A 46 0.36 4.08 3.64
C VAL A 46 0.75 3.95 5.09
N PHE A 47 0.36 4.93 5.90
CA PHE A 47 0.50 4.91 7.34
C PHE A 47 -0.88 4.66 7.96
N ILE A 48 -0.92 3.76 8.92
CA ILE A 48 -2.10 3.48 9.73
C ILE A 48 -1.66 3.69 11.16
N GLU A 49 -2.29 4.64 11.84
CA GLU A 49 -1.98 5.02 13.20
C GLU A 49 -3.17 4.68 14.09
N LEU A 50 -2.91 3.96 15.18
CA LEU A 50 -3.90 3.63 16.19
C LEU A 50 -3.69 4.54 17.39
N PHE A 51 -4.74 5.25 17.81
CA PHE A 51 -4.72 6.14 18.97
C PHE A 51 -5.60 5.62 20.10
N TYR A 52 -5.21 5.87 21.35
CA TYR A 52 -6.10 5.74 22.51
C TYR A 52 -7.10 6.90 22.59
N GLU A 53 -8.11 6.74 23.45
CA GLU A 53 -9.15 7.76 23.70
C GLU A 53 -8.57 9.12 24.12
N GLU A 54 -7.39 9.14 24.74
CA GLU A 54 -6.68 10.33 25.20
C GLU A 54 -5.86 11.04 24.09
N GLY A 55 -5.90 10.54 22.85
CA GLY A 55 -5.14 11.07 21.71
C GLY A 55 -3.68 10.62 21.63
N ASN A 56 -3.28 9.68 22.49
CA ASN A 56 -1.93 9.10 22.48
C ASN A 56 -1.80 8.03 21.38
N CYS A 57 -0.85 8.20 20.46
CA CYS A 57 -0.55 7.20 19.42
C CYS A 57 0.05 5.94 20.05
N GLN A 58 -0.61 4.80 19.86
CA GLN A 58 -0.24 3.51 20.39
C GLN A 58 0.60 2.69 19.40
N GLU A 59 0.20 2.68 18.13
CA GLU A 59 0.83 1.87 17.10
C GLU A 59 0.82 2.59 15.76
N VAL A 60 1.90 2.42 15.00
CA VAL A 60 2.02 2.88 13.62
C VAL A 60 2.42 1.71 12.74
N ILE A 61 1.59 1.40 11.76
CA ILE A 61 1.89 0.45 10.70
C ILE A 61 2.20 1.24 9.43
N SER A 62 3.31 0.92 8.79
CA SER A 62 3.65 1.47 7.46
C SER A 62 3.67 0.36 6.42
N GLN A 63 3.05 0.62 5.27
CA GLN A 63 3.03 -0.31 4.15
C GLN A 63 3.35 0.42 2.85
N ARG A 64 4.22 -0.18 2.03
CA ARG A 64 4.47 0.30 0.66
C ARG A 64 3.43 -0.29 -0.28
N VAL A 65 2.69 0.56 -0.97
CA VAL A 65 1.59 0.18 -1.87
C VAL A 65 1.92 0.62 -3.30
N GLY A 66 1.85 -0.31 -4.25
CA GLY A 66 1.97 -0.03 -5.68
C GLY A 66 0.64 -0.24 -6.37
N PHE A 67 0.08 0.81 -6.95
CA PHE A 67 -1.20 0.75 -7.64
C PHE A 67 -1.02 0.18 -9.05
N ARG A 68 -1.56 -1.02 -9.30
CA ARG A 68 -1.64 -1.62 -10.62
C ARG A 68 -2.97 -2.33 -10.81
N ARG A 69 -3.45 -2.36 -12.06
CA ARG A 69 -4.58 -3.19 -12.47
C ARG A 69 -4.04 -4.40 -13.24
N VAL A 70 -4.41 -5.60 -12.82
CA VAL A 70 -4.01 -6.85 -13.49
C VAL A 70 -5.26 -7.55 -13.97
N GLU A 71 -5.30 -7.88 -15.26
CA GLU A 71 -6.49 -8.41 -15.91
C GLU A 71 -6.11 -9.49 -16.92
N VAL A 72 -7.02 -10.44 -17.15
CA VAL A 72 -6.96 -11.34 -18.30
C VAL A 72 -8.12 -10.98 -19.21
N GLN A 73 -7.81 -10.50 -20.40
CA GLN A 73 -8.79 -10.10 -21.41
C GLN A 73 -8.32 -10.58 -22.77
N GLU A 74 -9.23 -11.10 -23.59
CA GLU A 74 -8.90 -11.58 -24.95
C GLU A 74 -7.73 -12.60 -24.97
N ARG A 75 -7.64 -13.42 -23.92
CA ARG A 75 -6.58 -14.44 -23.71
C ARG A 75 -5.18 -13.84 -23.49
N GLU A 76 -5.08 -12.55 -23.18
CA GLU A 76 -3.84 -11.87 -22.84
C GLU A 76 -3.81 -11.46 -21.37
N LEU A 77 -2.64 -11.60 -20.74
CA LEU A 77 -2.37 -11.00 -19.43
C LEU A 77 -2.02 -9.52 -19.63
N ARG A 78 -2.76 -8.64 -18.97
CA ARG A 78 -2.60 -7.20 -19.08
C ARG A 78 -2.28 -6.58 -17.72
N ILE A 79 -1.32 -5.65 -17.73
CA ILE A 79 -1.03 -4.79 -16.59
C ILE A 79 -1.30 -3.35 -17.01
N ASN A 80 -2.15 -2.65 -16.25
CA ASN A 80 -2.58 -1.28 -16.53
C ASN A 80 -3.12 -1.13 -17.97
N GLY A 81 -3.91 -2.11 -18.43
CA GLY A 81 -4.53 -2.16 -19.77
C GLY A 81 -3.61 -2.62 -20.91
N LYS A 82 -2.30 -2.78 -20.67
CA LYS A 82 -1.33 -3.17 -21.70
C LYS A 82 -0.99 -4.66 -21.59
N ALA A 83 -1.01 -5.39 -22.70
CA ALA A 83 -0.54 -6.77 -22.76
C ALA A 83 0.96 -6.83 -22.44
N ILE A 84 1.37 -7.84 -21.67
CA ILE A 84 2.77 -8.01 -21.24
C ILE A 84 3.35 -9.35 -21.67
N VAL A 85 4.67 -9.38 -21.78
CA VAL A 85 5.45 -10.61 -21.91
C VAL A 85 6.21 -10.84 -20.61
N ILE A 86 6.05 -12.03 -20.02
CA ILE A 86 6.75 -12.37 -18.78
C ILE A 86 8.15 -12.87 -19.12
N HIS A 87 9.15 -12.03 -18.89
CA HIS A 87 10.56 -12.41 -18.92
C HIS A 87 10.98 -12.96 -17.55
N GLY A 88 10.41 -14.11 -17.19
CA GLY A 88 10.58 -14.72 -15.87
C GLY A 88 11.71 -15.75 -15.80
N VAL A 89 12.32 -15.88 -14.62
CA VAL A 89 13.14 -17.03 -14.24
C VAL A 89 12.58 -17.63 -12.96
N ASN A 90 12.74 -18.95 -12.80
CA ASN A 90 12.33 -19.63 -11.58
C ASN A 90 13.40 -19.44 -10.50
N ARG A 91 13.00 -18.96 -9.32
CA ARG A 91 13.89 -18.82 -8.16
C ARG A 91 13.49 -19.82 -7.08
N HIS A 92 14.31 -20.84 -6.86
CA HIS A 92 14.22 -21.70 -5.68
C HIS A 92 14.98 -21.07 -4.50
N ASP A 93 14.45 -21.17 -3.28
CA ASP A 93 15.19 -20.80 -2.08
C ASP A 93 16.28 -21.85 -1.81
N HIS A 94 17.48 -21.58 -2.31
CA HIS A 94 18.67 -22.39 -2.14
C HIS A 94 19.89 -21.51 -1.84
N HIS A 95 20.70 -21.91 -0.87
CA HIS A 95 21.99 -21.33 -0.55
C HIS A 95 23.05 -22.44 -0.56
N PRO A 96 24.22 -22.23 -1.17
CA PRO A 96 25.21 -23.29 -1.42
C PRO A 96 25.72 -23.97 -0.14
N ILE A 97 25.70 -23.27 1.00
CA ILE A 97 26.19 -23.79 2.28
C ILE A 97 25.05 -24.25 3.20
N THR A 98 23.92 -23.53 3.21
CA THR A 98 22.85 -23.69 4.21
C THR A 98 21.59 -24.36 3.65
N GLY A 99 21.66 -24.84 2.40
CA GLY A 99 20.56 -25.57 1.75
C GLY A 99 19.34 -24.66 1.55
N LYS A 100 18.21 -24.99 2.16
CA LYS A 100 16.92 -24.29 1.95
C LYS A 100 16.81 -22.94 2.67
N LYS A 101 17.83 -22.54 3.44
CA LYS A 101 17.86 -21.25 4.13
C LYS A 101 18.54 -20.23 3.22
N ALA A 102 17.76 -19.44 2.49
CA ALA A 102 18.26 -18.44 1.55
C ALA A 102 18.94 -17.24 2.23
N ASN A 103 18.69 -16.98 3.53
CA ASN A 103 19.35 -15.94 4.33
C ASN A 103 19.42 -16.36 5.81
N SER A 104 20.58 -16.20 6.46
CA SER A 104 20.68 -16.13 7.93
C SER A 104 20.56 -14.67 8.37
N LYS A 105 19.43 -14.33 8.99
CA LYS A 105 19.50 -13.39 10.11
C LYS A 105 20.35 -14.02 11.21
#